data_AF-A0A7S1MP12-F1
#
_entry.id   AF-A0A7S1MP12-F1
#
_cell.length_a   1.000
_cell.length_b   1.000
_cell.length_c   1.000
_cell.angle_alpha   90.00
_cell.angle_beta   90.00
_cell.angle_gamma   90.00
#
_symmetry.space_group_name_H-M   'P 1'
#
loop_
_entity.id
_entity.type
_entity.pdbx_description
1 polymer ?
#
loop_
_entity_poly.entity_id
_entity_poly.type
_entity_poly.pdbx_seq_one_letter_code
_entity_poly.pdbx_strand_id
1 'polypeptide(L)'
;RGSSHQGSRWALHSLESNPARLLIVPRSTRAGMVNATSLIGLGLTYDLIWLTKYDGAVCNNGDTAGYYYYPGDRDTNTWLVYLAGGDWCWDDKSCIERCSATSPTNPLCGAEFLPETVEFQGVMNPRNESSVLGKAHKVFVPYCSS
;
A
#
# COMPACT_ATOMS: atom_id res chain seq x y z
N ARG A 1 -18.34 -23.80 58.51
CA ARG A 1 -18.84 -22.99 57.38
C ARG A 1 -17.66 -22.70 56.49
N GLY A 2 -17.67 -23.22 55.26
CA GLY A 2 -16.52 -23.22 54.37
C GLY A 2 -16.25 -21.88 53.69
N SER A 3 -15.04 -21.76 53.18
CA SER A 3 -14.71 -21.02 51.95
C SER A 3 -13.28 -21.41 51.55
N SER A 4 -13.20 -22.24 50.53
CA SER A 4 -12.00 -22.52 49.75
C SER A 4 -11.57 -21.26 48.98
N HIS A 5 -10.32 -20.83 49.13
CA HIS A 5 -9.67 -19.96 48.15
C HIS A 5 -8.36 -20.60 47.69
N GLN A 6 -8.38 -21.05 46.43
CA GLN A 6 -7.27 -21.63 45.70
C GLN A 6 -6.20 -20.58 45.41
N GLY A 7 -4.93 -20.99 45.54
CA GLY A 7 -3.77 -20.16 45.23
C GLY A 7 -3.66 -19.86 43.73
N SER A 8 -3.45 -18.59 43.40
CA SER A 8 -3.18 -18.13 42.04
C SER A 8 -1.71 -18.35 41.71
N ARG A 9 -1.49 -19.28 40.78
CA ARG A 9 -0.21 -19.66 40.20
C ARG A 9 0.24 -18.55 39.24
N TRP A 10 1.43 -17.97 39.46
CA TRP A 10 2.05 -17.03 38.53
C TRP A 10 2.38 -17.74 37.21
N ALA A 11 1.62 -17.45 36.16
CA ALA A 11 1.95 -17.85 34.80
C ALA A 11 2.70 -16.70 34.13
N LEU A 12 3.99 -16.91 33.86
CA LEU A 12 4.77 -16.10 32.93
C LEU A 12 4.12 -16.24 31.55
N HIS A 13 3.31 -15.25 31.14
CA HIS A 13 2.89 -15.15 29.75
C HIS A 13 4.03 -14.53 28.96
N SER A 14 4.61 -15.35 28.08
CA SER A 14 5.48 -14.96 26.98
C SER A 14 4.79 -13.83 26.20
N LEU A 15 5.39 -12.64 26.18
CA LEU A 15 5.07 -11.59 25.22
C LEU A 15 5.66 -12.00 23.88
N GLU A 16 5.00 -12.94 23.19
CA GLU A 16 5.28 -13.20 21.79
C GLU A 16 4.79 -12.01 20.96
N SER A 17 5.77 -11.25 20.47
CA SER A 17 5.66 -10.22 19.45
C SER A 17 4.69 -10.64 18.34
N ASN A 18 3.62 -9.87 18.18
CA ASN A 18 2.66 -9.98 17.09
C ASN A 18 3.30 -9.49 15.78
N PRO A 19 3.65 -10.35 14.79
CA PRO A 19 3.97 -9.86 13.46
C PRO A 19 2.65 -9.47 12.80
N ALA A 20 2.48 -8.19 12.51
CA ALA A 20 1.34 -7.65 11.80
C ALA A 20 1.08 -8.45 10.50
N ARG A 21 0.13 -9.39 10.59
CA ARG A 21 -0.38 -10.14 9.44
C ARG A 21 -1.39 -9.22 8.76
N LEU A 22 -0.94 -8.50 7.73
CA LEU A 22 -1.82 -7.76 6.84
C LEU A 22 -2.69 -8.78 6.08
N LEU A 23 -3.87 -9.09 6.64
CA LEU A 23 -4.89 -9.90 5.97
C LEU A 23 -5.56 -9.02 4.90
N ILE A 24 -5.03 -9.05 3.68
CA ILE A 24 -5.76 -8.58 2.50
C ILE A 24 -6.80 -9.65 2.19
N VAL A 25 -8.06 -9.39 2.52
CA VAL A 25 -9.19 -10.24 2.16
C VAL A 25 -9.67 -9.78 0.78
N PRO A 26 -9.51 -10.55 -0.31
CA PRO A 26 -10.14 -10.20 -1.57
C PRO A 26 -11.65 -10.34 -1.40
N ARG A 27 -12.39 -9.26 -1.66
CA ARG A 27 -13.86 -9.29 -1.70
C ARG A 27 -14.27 -10.17 -2.88
N SER A 28 -14.80 -11.34 -2.59
CA SER A 28 -15.43 -12.21 -3.59
C SER A 28 -16.63 -11.50 -4.22
N THR A 29 -16.55 -11.19 -5.51
CA THR A 29 -17.71 -10.87 -6.34
C THR A 29 -17.76 -11.85 -7.50
N ARG A 30 -18.75 -12.75 -7.42
CA ARG A 30 -19.36 -13.58 -8.49
C ARG A 30 -18.41 -14.23 -9.50
N ALA A 31 -18.33 -15.55 -9.42
CA ALA A 31 -17.86 -16.40 -10.51
C ALA A 31 -18.75 -16.24 -11.76
N GLY A 32 -18.36 -15.34 -12.66
CA GLY A 32 -18.77 -15.36 -14.06
C GLY A 32 -17.75 -16.21 -14.83
N MET A 33 -18.23 -17.21 -15.58
CA MET A 33 -17.38 -17.98 -16.47
C MET A 33 -16.83 -17.05 -17.57
N VAL A 34 -15.54 -16.72 -17.52
CA VAL A 34 -14.88 -15.97 -18.59
C VAL A 34 -14.44 -16.93 -19.69
N ASN A 35 -14.72 -16.55 -20.94
CA ASN A 35 -14.45 -17.34 -22.13
C ASN A 35 -12.92 -17.48 -22.34
N ALA A 36 -12.44 -18.68 -22.65
CA ALA A 36 -11.03 -19.07 -22.65
C ALA A 36 -10.21 -18.57 -23.87
N THR A 37 -10.40 -17.30 -24.28
CA THR A 37 -9.62 -16.67 -25.36
C THR A 37 -8.91 -15.38 -24.96
N SER A 38 -8.91 -15.01 -23.67
CA SER A 38 -8.03 -13.96 -23.15
C SER A 38 -6.69 -14.57 -22.73
N LEU A 39 -5.75 -14.66 -23.67
CA LEU A 39 -4.35 -14.80 -23.33
C LEU A 39 -3.91 -13.47 -22.69
N ILE A 40 -3.30 -13.54 -21.48
CA ILE A 40 -2.43 -12.49 -20.91
C ILE A 40 -3.16 -11.41 -20.08
N GLY A 41 -3.90 -11.82 -19.04
CA GLY A 41 -3.96 -11.05 -17.79
C GLY A 41 -2.72 -11.37 -16.95
N LEU A 42 -1.55 -10.90 -17.38
CA LEU A 42 -0.32 -11.13 -16.64
C LEU A 42 -0.40 -10.30 -15.37
N GLY A 43 -0.40 -10.92 -14.19
CA GLY A 43 -0.35 -10.20 -12.91
C GLY A 43 0.94 -9.40 -12.79
N LEU A 44 0.99 -8.21 -13.39
CA LEU A 44 2.10 -7.26 -13.41
C LEU A 44 1.69 -5.88 -12.90
N THR A 45 0.40 -5.71 -12.67
CA THR A 45 -0.16 -4.49 -12.11
C THR A 45 -0.02 -4.51 -10.60
N TYR A 46 0.17 -3.33 -10.04
CA TYR A 46 0.12 -3.10 -8.60
C TYR A 46 -1.28 -2.66 -8.24
N ASP A 47 -1.80 -3.16 -7.11
CA ASP A 47 -3.12 -2.78 -6.60
C ASP A 47 -3.01 -1.60 -5.63
N LEU A 48 -3.92 -0.63 -5.76
CA LEU A 48 -4.04 0.49 -4.83
C LEU A 48 -4.62 0.03 -3.49
N ILE A 49 -3.92 0.36 -2.40
CA ILE A 49 -4.35 0.12 -1.02
C ILE A 49 -4.47 1.47 -0.32
N TRP A 50 -5.70 1.81 0.07
CA TRP A 50 -6.01 3.03 0.81
C TRP A 50 -5.66 2.90 2.30
N LEU A 51 -5.11 3.97 2.88
CA LEU A 51 -4.72 4.05 4.29
C LEU A 51 -5.88 4.47 5.21
N THR A 52 -7.10 3.99 4.95
CA THR A 52 -8.33 4.39 5.67
C THR A 52 -8.34 4.09 7.18
N LYS A 53 -7.40 3.28 7.66
CA LYS A 53 -7.24 2.97 9.10
C LYS A 53 -6.36 3.97 9.85
N TYR A 54 -5.74 4.91 9.14
CA TYR A 54 -4.75 5.83 9.67
C TYR A 54 -5.19 7.27 9.38
N ASP A 55 -5.94 7.88 10.30
CA ASP A 55 -6.56 9.19 10.09
C ASP A 55 -5.55 10.32 9.77
N GLY A 56 -4.29 10.17 10.17
CA GLY A 56 -3.22 11.13 9.85
C GLY A 56 -2.54 10.90 8.49
N ALA A 57 -2.87 9.83 7.78
CA ALA A 57 -2.30 9.52 6.48
C ALA A 57 -3.12 10.20 5.37
N VAL A 58 -2.98 11.51 5.27
CA VAL A 58 -3.69 12.35 4.30
C VAL A 58 -2.72 13.11 3.39
N CYS A 59 -3.19 13.42 2.19
CA CYS A 59 -2.50 14.30 1.25
C CYS A 59 -2.70 15.78 1.63
N ASN A 60 -2.00 16.69 0.93
CA ASN A 60 -2.10 18.13 1.15
C ASN A 60 -3.53 18.69 1.07
N ASN A 61 -4.38 18.14 0.19
CA ASN A 61 -5.78 18.55 0.07
C ASN A 61 -6.73 17.86 1.06
N GLY A 62 -6.23 16.98 1.93
CA GLY A 62 -7.01 16.22 2.90
C GLY A 62 -7.52 14.85 2.42
N ASP A 63 -7.27 14.46 1.16
CA ASP A 63 -7.62 13.12 0.67
C ASP A 63 -6.92 12.03 1.49
N THR A 64 -7.59 10.90 1.69
CA THR A 64 -6.93 9.73 2.28
C THR A 64 -5.80 9.26 1.35
N ALA A 65 -4.58 9.15 1.87
CA ALA A 65 -3.45 8.66 1.11
C ALA A 65 -3.56 7.15 0.82
N GLY A 66 -2.84 6.68 -0.19
CA GLY A 66 -2.75 5.27 -0.54
C GLY A 66 -1.35 4.90 -1.00
N TYR A 67 -1.11 3.60 -1.15
CA TYR A 67 0.09 3.06 -1.78
C TYR A 67 -0.28 1.91 -2.72
N TYR A 68 0.57 1.67 -3.71
CA TYR A 68 0.42 0.56 -4.64
C TYR A 68 1.27 -0.61 -4.19
N TYR A 69 0.72 -1.81 -4.24
CA TYR A 69 1.40 -3.02 -3.82
C TYR A 69 1.42 -4.10 -4.91
N TYR A 70 2.58 -4.70 -5.09
CA TYR A 70 2.77 -5.91 -5.88
C TYR A 70 3.32 -7.02 -4.98
N PRO A 71 2.64 -8.18 -4.89
CA PRO A 71 3.16 -9.31 -4.14
C PRO A 71 4.37 -9.92 -4.86
N GLY A 72 5.49 -10.03 -4.15
CA GLY A 72 6.66 -10.75 -4.64
C GLY A 72 6.47 -12.27 -4.61
N ASP A 73 7.54 -12.99 -4.96
CA ASP A 73 7.54 -14.46 -4.89
C ASP A 73 7.27 -14.94 -3.45
N ARG A 74 6.59 -16.08 -3.30
CA ARG A 74 6.15 -16.59 -1.98
C ARG A 74 7.27 -16.73 -0.93
N ASP A 75 8.49 -17.00 -1.39
CA ASP A 75 9.64 -17.26 -0.52
C ASP A 75 10.57 -16.04 -0.38
N THR A 76 10.18 -14.89 -0.95
CA THR A 76 10.97 -13.66 -0.85
C THR A 76 10.75 -13.00 0.52
N ASN A 77 11.83 -12.53 1.13
CA ASN A 77 11.76 -11.62 2.28
C ASN A 77 12.20 -10.19 1.91
N THR A 78 12.42 -9.94 0.62
CA THR A 78 12.91 -8.66 0.12
C THR A 78 11.74 -7.73 -0.14
N TRP A 79 11.82 -6.51 0.38
CA TRP A 79 10.87 -5.44 0.14
C TRP A 79 11.56 -4.29 -0.59
N LEU A 80 10.93 -3.80 -1.65
CA LEU A 80 11.32 -2.59 -2.35
C LEU A 80 10.23 -1.56 -2.16
N VAL A 81 10.54 -0.48 -1.44
CA VAL A 81 9.64 0.66 -1.26
C VAL A 81 10.17 1.82 -2.08
N TYR A 82 9.38 2.30 -3.03
CA TYR A 82 9.70 3.45 -3.87
C TYR A 82 8.85 4.63 -3.45
N LEU A 83 9.50 5.73 -3.06
CA LEU A 83 8.83 7.00 -2.77
C LEU A 83 8.90 7.86 -4.03
N ALA A 84 7.75 8.19 -4.60
CA ALA A 84 7.71 9.14 -5.71
C ALA A 84 8.23 10.52 -5.25
N GLY A 85 8.76 11.28 -6.20
CA GLY A 85 9.14 12.67 -5.99
C GLY A 85 8.34 13.59 -6.92
N GLY A 86 8.55 14.89 -6.77
CA GLY A 86 7.92 15.88 -7.65
C GLY A 86 8.05 17.31 -7.16
N ASP A 87 9.24 17.72 -6.70
CA ASP A 87 9.48 19.04 -6.07
C ASP A 87 8.69 19.23 -4.75
N TRP A 88 8.67 20.42 -4.16
CA TRP A 88 7.95 20.72 -2.92
C TRP A 88 7.30 22.12 -2.97
N CYS A 89 6.57 22.46 -1.92
CA CYS A 89 6.19 23.84 -1.58
C CYS A 89 6.67 24.14 -0.16
N TRP A 90 6.76 25.41 0.24
CA TRP A 90 7.40 25.79 1.51
C TRP A 90 6.64 26.87 2.29
N ASP A 91 5.56 27.39 1.71
CA ASP A 91 4.65 28.34 2.34
C ASP A 91 3.24 28.19 1.75
N ASP A 92 2.24 28.76 2.41
CA ASP A 92 0.83 28.63 1.98
C ASP A 92 0.64 29.08 0.52
N LYS A 93 1.32 30.15 0.12
CA LYS A 93 1.22 30.70 -1.24
C LYS A 93 1.77 29.72 -2.28
N SER A 94 2.98 29.19 -2.07
CA SER A 94 3.60 28.23 -2.97
C SER A 94 2.84 26.91 -3.01
N CYS A 95 2.23 26.47 -1.91
CA CYS A 95 1.39 25.28 -1.88
C CYS A 95 0.06 25.48 -2.61
N ILE A 96 -0.59 26.63 -2.43
CA ILE A 96 -1.78 26.99 -3.21
C ILE A 96 -1.45 27.05 -4.69
N GLU A 97 -0.35 27.71 -5.08
CA GLU A 97 0.10 27.78 -6.47
C GLU A 97 0.38 26.37 -7.02
N ARG A 98 1.11 25.53 -6.28
CA ARG A 98 1.42 24.15 -6.67
C ARG A 98 0.17 23.28 -6.86
N CYS A 99 -0.76 23.32 -5.92
CA CYS A 99 -1.93 22.46 -5.94
C CYS A 99 -3.04 22.99 -6.88
N SER A 100 -3.09 24.30 -7.12
CA SER A 100 -4.11 24.92 -7.97
C SER A 100 -3.67 25.13 -9.42
N ALA A 101 -2.37 25.37 -9.68
CA ALA A 101 -1.88 25.73 -11.01
C ALA A 101 -1.85 24.54 -11.98
N THR A 102 -1.84 23.31 -11.48
CA THR A 102 -1.60 22.13 -12.33
C THR A 102 -2.89 21.39 -12.71
N SER A 103 -3.84 21.25 -11.78
CA SER A 103 -5.19 20.68 -12.00
C SER A 103 -5.88 20.52 -10.63
N PRO A 104 -7.22 20.63 -10.49
CA PRO A 104 -7.92 20.12 -9.30
C PRO A 104 -7.65 18.64 -9.01
N THR A 105 -7.18 17.90 -10.02
CA THR A 105 -6.80 16.48 -9.92
C THR A 105 -5.28 16.27 -9.79
N ASN A 106 -4.53 17.27 -9.29
CA ASN A 106 -3.07 17.18 -9.23
C ASN A 106 -2.65 16.01 -8.30
N PRO A 107 -2.08 14.92 -8.84
CA PRO A 107 -1.71 13.75 -8.03
C PRO A 107 -0.55 14.06 -7.06
N LEU A 108 0.09 15.24 -7.19
CA LEU A 108 1.11 15.72 -6.28
C LEU A 108 0.55 16.39 -5.01
N CYS A 109 -0.76 16.61 -4.94
CA CYS A 109 -1.43 17.26 -3.80
C CYS A 109 -2.66 16.49 -3.30
N GLY A 110 -3.19 15.55 -4.08
CA GLY A 110 -4.36 14.76 -3.74
C GLY A 110 -4.26 13.33 -4.25
N ALA A 111 -5.19 12.50 -3.81
CA ALA A 111 -5.22 11.08 -4.13
C ALA A 111 -6.55 10.61 -4.75
N GLU A 112 -7.59 11.45 -4.77
CA GLU A 112 -8.94 11.09 -5.27
C GLU A 112 -8.95 10.39 -6.64
N PHE A 113 -8.04 10.78 -7.54
CA PHE A 113 -8.00 10.28 -8.93
C PHE A 113 -6.90 9.25 -9.18
N LEU A 114 -6.32 8.66 -8.13
CA LEU A 114 -5.37 7.57 -8.29
C LEU A 114 -6.05 6.37 -8.97
N PRO A 115 -5.48 5.80 -10.05
CA PRO A 115 -6.04 4.62 -10.69
C PRO A 115 -5.99 3.42 -9.75
N GLU A 116 -6.96 2.51 -9.85
CA GLU A 116 -7.00 1.31 -9.00
C GLU A 116 -5.78 0.40 -9.21
N THR A 117 -5.21 0.41 -10.42
CA THR A 117 -4.03 -0.36 -10.77
C THR A 117 -3.04 0.45 -11.60
N VAL A 118 -1.74 0.12 -11.46
CA VAL A 118 -0.65 0.75 -12.21
C VAL A 118 0.39 -0.27 -12.63
N GLU A 119 1.11 0.03 -13.70
CA GLU A 119 2.29 -0.72 -14.14
C GLU A 119 3.53 0.16 -14.06
N PHE A 120 4.66 -0.45 -13.70
CA PHE A 120 5.94 0.26 -13.63
C PHE A 120 7.02 -0.42 -14.46
N GLN A 121 7.95 0.40 -14.93
CA GLN A 121 9.15 -0.04 -15.62
C GLN A 121 10.39 0.05 -14.71
N GLY A 122 11.55 -0.37 -15.22
CA GLY A 122 12.81 -0.27 -14.51
C GLY A 122 12.87 -1.16 -13.26
N VAL A 123 13.35 -0.60 -12.14
CA VAL A 123 13.51 -1.35 -10.88
C VAL A 123 12.19 -1.81 -10.27
N MET A 124 11.10 -1.11 -10.57
CA MET A 124 9.74 -1.46 -10.15
C MET A 124 9.06 -2.45 -11.11
N ASN A 125 9.70 -2.85 -12.21
CA ASN A 125 9.14 -3.90 -13.07
C ASN A 125 9.23 -5.28 -12.38
N PRO A 126 8.12 -5.98 -12.15
CA PRO A 126 8.12 -7.32 -11.53
C PRO A 126 8.70 -8.43 -12.41
N ARG A 127 8.89 -8.19 -13.72
CA ARG A 127 9.52 -9.13 -14.67
C ARG A 127 11.00 -8.93 -14.88
N ASN A 128 11.63 -8.06 -14.09
CA ASN A 128 13.05 -7.84 -14.26
C ASN A 128 13.85 -9.02 -13.67
N GLU A 129 13.89 -10.13 -14.39
CA GLU A 129 14.61 -11.36 -14.02
C GLU A 129 16.12 -11.12 -13.88
N SER A 130 16.65 -10.10 -14.56
CA SER A 130 18.05 -9.70 -14.44
C SER A 130 18.36 -8.96 -13.13
N SER A 131 17.32 -8.52 -12.40
CA SER A 131 17.47 -7.82 -11.12
C SER A 131 17.19 -8.77 -9.95
N VAL A 132 18.05 -8.70 -8.93
CA VAL A 132 17.78 -9.34 -7.63
C VAL A 132 16.47 -8.83 -6.98
N LEU A 133 15.98 -7.66 -7.41
CA LEU A 133 14.74 -7.06 -6.95
C LEU A 133 13.52 -7.51 -7.76
N GLY A 134 13.67 -8.26 -8.86
CA GLY A 134 12.55 -8.73 -9.68
C GLY A 134 11.52 -9.51 -8.86
N LYS A 135 12.01 -10.31 -7.90
CA LYS A 135 11.22 -11.18 -7.02
C LYS A 135 10.80 -10.53 -5.69
N ALA A 136 11.11 -9.26 -5.45
CA ALA A 136 10.78 -8.59 -4.20
C ALA A 136 9.27 -8.32 -4.08
N HIS A 137 8.77 -8.20 -2.85
CA HIS A 137 7.55 -7.43 -2.60
C HIS A 137 7.83 -5.97 -2.98
N LYS A 138 6.92 -5.34 -3.73
CA LYS A 138 7.14 -3.97 -4.20
C LYS A 138 6.01 -3.07 -3.75
N VAL A 139 6.38 -1.91 -3.23
CA VAL A 139 5.48 -0.86 -2.77
C VAL A 139 5.86 0.42 -3.48
N PHE A 140 4.91 1.05 -4.16
CA PHE A 140 5.06 2.40 -4.68
C PHE A 140 4.19 3.34 -3.87
N VAL A 141 4.78 4.39 -3.33
CA VAL A 141 4.09 5.42 -2.56
C VAL A 141 3.98 6.66 -3.44
N PRO A 142 2.77 7.01 -3.91
CA PRO A 142 2.52 8.28 -4.58
C PRO A 142 2.93 9.45 -3.69
N TYR A 143 3.46 10.50 -4.32
CA TYR A 143 3.89 11.68 -3.61
C TYR A 143 2.75 12.69 -3.57
N CYS A 144 2.15 12.90 -2.40
CA CYS A 144 1.07 13.87 -2.22
C CYS A 144 1.21 14.75 -0.96
N SER A 145 2.42 14.81 -0.38
CA SER A 145 2.74 15.61 0.80
C SER A 145 3.85 16.61 0.50
N SER A 146 3.55 17.91 0.57
CA SER A 146 4.48 19.01 0.29
C SER A 146 4.18 20.19 1.20
#